data_AF-A0A8T9SRV5-F1
#
_entry.id   AF-A0A8T9SRV5-F1
#
_cell.length_a   1.000
_cell.length_b   1.000
_cell.length_c   1.000
_cell.angle_alpha   90.00
_cell.angle_beta   90.00
_cell.angle_gamma   90.00
#
_symmetry.space_group_name_H-M   'P 1'
#
loop_
_entity.id
_entity.type
_entity.pdbx_description
1 polymer ?
#
loop_
_entity_poly.entity_id
_entity_poly.type
_entity_poly.pdbx_seq_one_letter_code
_entity_poly.pdbx_strand_id
1 'polypeptide(L)'
;MFGVHDIPKFFLAFFLVMPIISLLHETGHVFFAWLMGAKNIKVTVGSGNVVFRWGALEVRQYYFWYGQCTFDNLRRNHRLANALIFAGGSLFNAAAAVAVVYLIELDTLEEGMLTYQFTYFSLYYVFFALLPMPYPDGNFSDGKVILDLIRNRERTVEKIYYVHWNEEKTQWEVLNYSRELVEAFADEAQALAKAHEVTQRTRPSRLLRTKDGQDIEVANYPRVPL
;
A
#
# COMPACT_ATOMS: atom_id res chain seq x y z
N MET A 1 -25.50 4.12 -28.40
CA MET A 1 -25.78 2.69 -28.15
C MET A 1 -24.49 1.93 -28.43
N PHE A 2 -24.11 1.00 -27.56
CA PHE A 2 -22.87 0.24 -27.71
C PHE A 2 -22.97 -0.74 -28.88
N GLY A 3 -22.11 -0.62 -29.88
CA GLY A 3 -22.08 -1.49 -31.05
C GLY A 3 -20.93 -2.49 -31.03
N VAL A 4 -20.97 -3.49 -31.91
CA VAL A 4 -19.88 -4.48 -32.04
C VAL A 4 -18.53 -3.82 -32.40
N HIS A 5 -18.58 -2.70 -33.11
CA HIS A 5 -17.40 -1.90 -33.45
C HIS A 5 -16.78 -1.16 -32.26
N ASP A 6 -17.46 -1.10 -31.11
CA ASP A 6 -16.93 -0.49 -29.90
C ASP A 6 -16.17 -1.50 -29.02
N ILE A 7 -16.25 -2.80 -29.34
CA ILE A 7 -15.53 -3.87 -28.62
C ILE A 7 -14.01 -3.60 -28.62
N PRO A 8 -13.33 -3.32 -29.75
CA PRO A 8 -11.89 -3.01 -29.71
C PRO A 8 -11.56 -1.78 -28.86
N LYS A 9 -12.45 -0.79 -28.84
CA LYS A 9 -12.28 0.44 -28.04
C LYS A 9 -12.43 0.16 -26.54
N PHE A 10 -13.27 -0.81 -26.18
CA PHE A 10 -13.39 -1.32 -24.81
C PHE A 10 -12.14 -2.08 -24.37
N PHE A 11 -11.57 -2.91 -25.24
CA PHE A 11 -10.27 -3.55 -24.98
C PHE A 11 -9.17 -2.51 -24.78
N LEU A 12 -9.11 -1.48 -25.62
CA LEU A 12 -8.14 -0.38 -25.43
C LEU A 12 -8.32 0.30 -24.06
N ALA A 13 -9.55 0.59 -23.65
CA ALA A 13 -9.81 1.17 -22.35
C ALA A 13 -9.31 0.28 -21.19
N PHE A 14 -9.57 -1.03 -21.29
CA PHE A 14 -9.23 -1.96 -20.22
C PHE A 14 -7.73 -2.28 -20.14
N PHE A 15 -7.05 -2.37 -21.29
CA PHE A 15 -5.65 -2.79 -21.36
C PHE A 15 -4.65 -1.63 -21.46
N LEU A 16 -5.10 -0.41 -21.72
CA LEU A 16 -4.27 0.79 -21.78
C LEU A 16 -4.70 1.84 -20.75
N VAL A 17 -5.95 2.30 -20.79
CA VAL A 17 -6.41 3.42 -19.95
C VAL A 17 -6.41 3.03 -18.47
N MET A 18 -6.98 1.87 -18.11
CA MET A 18 -7.02 1.37 -16.73
C MET A 18 -5.63 1.20 -16.09
N PRO A 19 -4.63 0.57 -16.74
CA PRO A 19 -3.27 0.53 -16.23
C PRO A 19 -2.63 1.91 -16.00
N ILE A 20 -2.87 2.88 -16.89
CA ILE A 20 -2.37 4.24 -16.73
C ILE A 20 -2.97 4.89 -15.48
N ILE A 21 -4.29 4.73 -15.28
CA ILE A 21 -5.01 5.25 -14.10
C ILE A 21 -4.51 4.58 -12.82
N SER A 22 -4.30 3.25 -12.84
CA SER A 22 -3.74 2.51 -11.71
C SER A 22 -2.32 2.96 -11.39
N LEU A 23 -1.46 3.14 -12.39
CA LEU A 23 -0.11 3.67 -12.20
C LEU A 23 -0.13 5.08 -11.61
N LEU A 24 -1.01 5.94 -12.11
CA LEU A 24 -1.19 7.29 -11.58
C LEU A 24 -1.66 7.26 -10.12
N HIS A 25 -2.56 6.33 -9.78
CA HIS A 25 -3.02 6.08 -8.42
C HIS A 25 -1.85 5.70 -7.49
N GLU A 26 -1.09 4.68 -7.86
CA GLU A 26 0.05 4.23 -7.06
C GLU A 26 1.11 5.32 -6.92
N THR A 27 1.32 6.12 -7.97
CA THR A 27 2.24 7.27 -7.93
C THR A 27 1.82 8.29 -6.87
N GLY A 28 0.52 8.50 -6.67
CA GLY A 28 0.01 9.34 -5.60
C GLY A 28 0.41 8.82 -4.21
N HIS A 29 0.27 7.52 -3.95
CA HIS A 29 0.74 6.91 -2.70
C HIS A 29 2.25 7.06 -2.52
N VAL A 30 3.03 6.76 -3.57
CA VAL A 30 4.49 6.89 -3.57
C VAL A 30 4.92 8.32 -3.25
N PHE A 31 4.29 9.31 -3.89
CA PHE A 31 4.60 10.72 -3.69
C PHE A 31 4.43 11.13 -2.23
N PHE A 32 3.28 10.81 -1.62
CA PHE A 32 3.04 11.14 -0.22
C PHE A 32 3.89 10.30 0.73
N ALA A 33 4.15 9.01 0.44
CA ALA A 33 5.02 8.18 1.25
C ALA A 33 6.46 8.74 1.26
N TRP A 34 6.98 9.12 0.10
CA TRP A 34 8.28 9.78 -0.04
C TRP A 34 8.32 11.13 0.69
N LEU A 35 7.29 11.97 0.54
CA LEU A 35 7.18 13.26 1.23
C LEU A 35 7.18 13.12 2.76
N MET A 36 6.63 12.01 3.27
CA MET A 36 6.61 11.67 4.69
C MET A 36 7.88 10.95 5.17
N GLY A 37 8.84 10.73 4.27
CA GLY A 37 10.16 10.18 4.55
C GLY A 37 10.19 8.66 4.65
N ALA A 38 9.34 7.97 3.90
CA ALA A 38 9.38 6.51 3.78
C ALA A 38 10.67 6.05 3.08
N LYS A 39 11.14 4.85 3.44
CA LYS A 39 12.26 4.16 2.79
C LYS A 39 11.75 2.92 2.05
N ASN A 40 12.54 2.41 1.11
CA ASN A 40 12.26 1.18 0.36
C ASN A 40 10.84 1.13 -0.27
N ILE A 41 10.39 2.24 -0.86
CA ILE A 41 9.08 2.28 -1.51
C ILE A 41 9.10 1.33 -2.72
N LYS A 42 8.14 0.41 -2.79
CA LYS A 42 7.93 -0.52 -3.89
C LYS A 42 6.49 -0.44 -4.37
N VAL A 43 6.33 -0.28 -5.67
CA VAL A 43 5.05 -0.30 -6.37
C VAL A 43 4.92 -1.62 -7.09
N THR A 44 3.88 -2.37 -6.76
CA THR A 44 3.51 -3.60 -7.46
C THR A 44 2.27 -3.33 -8.29
N VAL A 45 2.35 -3.59 -9.59
CA VAL A 45 1.24 -3.46 -10.53
C VAL A 45 0.87 -4.85 -11.01
N GLY A 46 -0.34 -5.25 -10.65
CA GLY A 46 -0.98 -6.50 -11.01
C GLY A 46 -0.95 -7.56 -9.92
N SER A 47 -1.41 -8.75 -10.32
CA SER A 47 -1.37 -9.96 -9.51
C SER A 47 -0.76 -11.13 -10.29
N GLY A 48 -0.47 -12.24 -9.60
CA GLY A 48 0.15 -13.44 -10.16
C GLY A 48 1.68 -13.35 -10.20
N ASN A 49 2.26 -14.06 -11.18
CA ASN A 49 3.71 -14.16 -11.33
C ASN A 49 4.34 -12.84 -11.77
N VAL A 50 5.55 -12.58 -11.27
CA VAL A 50 6.34 -11.42 -11.66
C VAL A 50 6.76 -11.57 -13.12
N VAL A 51 6.38 -10.59 -13.94
CA VAL A 51 6.80 -10.51 -15.34
C VAL A 51 8.07 -9.70 -15.45
N PHE A 52 8.14 -8.59 -14.73
CA PHE A 52 9.26 -7.66 -14.79
C PHE A 52 9.45 -6.91 -13.48
N ARG A 53 10.70 -6.63 -13.13
CA ARG A 53 11.09 -5.77 -12.00
C ARG A 53 12.08 -4.73 -12.49
N TRP A 54 11.80 -3.47 -12.18
CA TRP A 54 12.71 -2.37 -12.44
C TRP A 54 12.73 -1.38 -11.28
N GLY A 55 13.81 -1.42 -10.50
CA GLY A 55 13.97 -0.59 -9.32
C GLY A 55 12.86 -0.81 -8.31
N ALA A 56 12.08 0.24 -8.06
CA ALA A 56 10.92 0.21 -7.16
C ALA A 56 9.65 -0.39 -7.80
N LEU A 57 9.60 -0.58 -9.13
CA LEU A 57 8.42 -1.06 -9.84
C LEU A 57 8.48 -2.57 -10.08
N GLU A 58 7.44 -3.29 -9.68
CA GLU A 58 7.20 -4.70 -9.96
C GLU A 58 5.93 -4.84 -10.79
N VAL A 59 6.03 -5.39 -12.00
CA VAL A 59 4.89 -5.66 -12.88
C VAL A 59 4.62 -7.16 -12.90
N ARG A 60 3.36 -7.54 -12.66
CA ARG A 60 2.90 -8.92 -12.61
C ARG A 60 1.97 -9.26 -13.77
N GLN A 61 1.74 -10.55 -13.98
CA GLN A 61 1.01 -11.10 -15.12
C GLN A 61 -0.37 -10.45 -15.34
N TYR A 62 -1.12 -10.20 -14.27
CA TYR A 62 -2.43 -9.55 -14.31
C TYR A 62 -2.32 -8.07 -13.96
N TYR A 63 -1.48 -7.32 -14.68
CA TYR A 63 -1.15 -5.90 -14.43
C TYR A 63 -2.36 -4.95 -14.38
N PHE A 64 -3.45 -5.31 -15.05
CA PHE A 64 -4.68 -4.51 -15.12
C PHE A 64 -5.62 -4.69 -13.90
N TRP A 65 -5.31 -5.62 -12.99
CA TRP A 65 -6.24 -6.04 -11.94
C TRP A 65 -6.06 -5.29 -10.61
N TYR A 66 -4.83 -5.04 -10.19
CA TYR A 66 -4.54 -4.53 -8.85
C TYR A 66 -3.28 -3.65 -8.85
N GLY A 67 -3.19 -2.71 -7.93
CA GLY A 67 -1.99 -1.92 -7.66
C GLY A 67 -1.74 -1.96 -6.16
N GLN A 68 -0.47 -2.04 -5.76
CA GLN A 68 -0.10 -2.00 -4.35
C GLN A 68 1.21 -1.25 -4.15
N CYS A 69 1.17 -0.22 -3.32
CA CYS A 69 2.33 0.46 -2.80
C CYS A 69 2.70 -0.11 -1.42
N THR A 70 3.94 -0.57 -1.27
CA THR A 70 4.52 -1.00 0.00
C THR A 70 5.72 -0.12 0.32
N PHE A 71 5.91 0.21 1.59
CA PHE A 71 6.99 1.07 2.01
C PHE A 71 7.39 0.78 3.46
N ASP A 72 8.67 0.97 3.76
CA ASP A 72 9.24 0.76 5.08
C ASP A 72 9.48 2.09 5.80
N ASN A 73 9.54 2.05 7.12
CA ASN A 73 10.13 3.10 7.96
C ASN A 73 9.66 4.53 7.62
N LEU A 74 8.48 4.91 8.13
CA LEU A 74 7.95 6.25 7.94
C LEU A 74 8.54 7.24 8.97
N ARG A 75 9.35 8.20 8.50
CA ARG A 75 9.97 9.22 9.39
C ARG A 75 8.92 10.06 10.12
N ARG A 76 7.79 10.38 9.47
CA ARG A 76 6.68 11.14 10.04
C ARG A 76 5.45 10.24 10.19
N ASN A 77 5.45 9.36 11.18
CA ASN A 77 4.33 8.45 11.44
C ASN A 77 3.25 9.05 12.36
N HIS A 78 2.54 10.07 11.86
CA HIS A 78 1.36 10.60 12.55
C HIS A 78 0.11 10.38 11.70
N ARG A 79 -1.08 10.43 12.33
CA ARG A 79 -2.35 10.04 11.70
C ARG A 79 -2.63 10.77 10.38
N LEU A 80 -2.34 12.07 10.32
CA LEU A 80 -2.53 12.87 9.12
C LEU A 80 -1.57 12.46 7.99
N ALA A 81 -0.31 12.15 8.31
CA ALA A 81 0.63 11.63 7.30
C ALA A 81 0.15 10.32 6.70
N ASN A 82 -0.31 9.37 7.52
CA ASN A 82 -0.86 8.11 7.03
C ASN A 82 -2.13 8.35 6.21
N ALA A 83 -3.04 9.19 6.69
CA ALA A 83 -4.26 9.53 5.94
C ALA A 83 -3.94 10.17 4.57
N LEU A 84 -2.92 11.04 4.50
CA LEU A 84 -2.47 11.63 3.24
C LEU A 84 -1.83 10.63 2.30
N ILE A 85 -1.07 9.66 2.81
CA ILE A 85 -0.51 8.57 2.00
C ILE A 85 -1.63 7.80 1.33
N PHE A 86 -2.62 7.33 2.09
CA PHE A 86 -3.77 6.59 1.55
C PHE A 86 -4.70 7.48 0.69
N ALA A 87 -4.81 8.78 0.98
CA ALA A 87 -5.56 9.70 0.11
C ALA A 87 -4.82 10.01 -1.21
N GLY A 88 -3.51 9.77 -1.25
CA GLY A 88 -2.62 10.18 -2.33
C GLY A 88 -3.05 9.70 -3.70
N GLY A 89 -3.38 8.41 -3.85
CA GLY A 89 -3.80 7.86 -5.14
C GLY A 89 -5.12 8.44 -5.64
N SER A 90 -6.07 8.67 -4.73
CA SER A 90 -7.33 9.33 -5.05
C SER A 90 -7.13 10.80 -5.43
N LEU A 91 -6.27 11.52 -4.71
CA LEU A 91 -5.95 12.92 -5.00
C LEU A 91 -5.28 13.08 -6.37
N PHE A 92 -4.35 12.21 -6.73
CA PHE A 92 -3.65 12.26 -8.02
C PHE A 92 -4.59 11.97 -9.18
N ASN A 93 -5.46 10.97 -9.06
CA ASN A 93 -6.46 10.69 -10.10
C ASN A 93 -7.48 11.82 -10.25
N ALA A 94 -7.98 12.38 -9.14
CA ALA A 94 -8.88 13.51 -9.19
C ALA A 94 -8.21 14.75 -9.80
N ALA A 95 -6.97 15.05 -9.41
CA ALA A 95 -6.20 16.15 -9.97
C ALA A 95 -5.93 15.98 -11.46
N ALA A 96 -5.58 14.77 -11.91
CA ALA A 96 -5.36 14.51 -13.33
C ALA A 96 -6.67 14.58 -14.14
N ALA A 97 -7.78 14.10 -13.60
CA ALA A 97 -9.09 14.24 -14.24
C ALA A 97 -9.47 15.71 -14.41
N VAL A 98 -9.29 16.53 -13.38
CA VAL A 98 -9.50 18.00 -13.45
C VAL A 98 -8.55 18.65 -14.44
N ALA A 99 -7.27 18.24 -14.45
CA ALA A 99 -6.28 18.77 -15.40
C ALA A 99 -6.66 18.45 -16.86
N VAL A 100 -7.14 17.23 -17.15
CA VAL A 100 -7.60 16.86 -18.50
C VAL A 100 -8.79 17.72 -18.92
N VAL A 101 -9.79 17.92 -18.04
CA VAL A 101 -10.94 18.80 -18.34
C VAL A 101 -10.47 20.22 -18.62
N TYR A 102 -9.58 20.76 -17.79
CA TYR A 102 -9.04 22.11 -17.97
C TYR A 102 -8.25 22.27 -19.28
N LEU A 103 -7.46 21.26 -19.67
CA LEU A 103 -6.70 21.29 -20.93
C LEU A 103 -7.61 21.25 -22.17
N ILE A 104 -8.76 20.58 -22.08
CA ILE A 104 -9.80 20.58 -23.12
C ILE A 104 -10.44 21.96 -23.22
N GLU A 105 -10.79 22.59 -22.08
CA GLU A 105 -11.36 23.95 -22.05
C GLU A 105 -10.40 25.02 -22.63
N LEU A 106 -9.10 24.78 -22.57
CA LEU A 106 -8.07 25.65 -23.17
C LEU A 106 -7.78 25.35 -24.65
N ASP A 107 -8.51 24.41 -25.27
CA ASP A 107 -8.27 23.92 -26.64
C ASP A 107 -6.85 23.37 -26.86
N THR A 108 -6.14 23.01 -25.78
CA THR A 108 -4.79 22.42 -25.85
C THR A 108 -4.82 20.91 -26.04
N LEU A 109 -5.93 20.27 -25.68
CA LEU A 109 -6.15 18.84 -25.78
C LEU A 109 -7.50 18.61 -26.47
N GLU A 110 -7.53 17.80 -27.52
CA GLU A 110 -8.78 17.48 -28.22
C GLU A 110 -9.71 16.64 -27.33
N GLU A 111 -10.99 17.02 -27.32
CA GLU A 111 -12.02 16.18 -26.75
C GLU A 111 -12.17 14.91 -27.60
N GLY A 112 -12.09 13.75 -26.94
CA GLY A 112 -12.16 12.48 -27.63
C GLY A 112 -12.47 11.33 -26.68
N MET A 113 -12.58 10.15 -27.26
CA MET A 113 -12.93 8.96 -26.47
C MET A 113 -11.90 8.65 -25.38
N LEU A 114 -10.61 8.86 -25.64
CA LEU A 114 -9.56 8.63 -24.65
C LEU A 114 -9.63 9.59 -23.47
N THR A 115 -9.86 10.88 -23.71
CA THR A 115 -9.95 11.89 -22.65
C THR A 115 -11.23 11.70 -21.83
N TYR A 116 -12.33 11.32 -22.48
CA TYR A 116 -13.57 10.92 -21.82
C TYR A 116 -13.38 9.67 -20.93
N GLN A 117 -12.83 8.60 -21.51
CA GLN A 117 -12.57 7.35 -20.78
C GLN A 117 -11.61 7.56 -19.61
N PHE A 118 -10.51 8.30 -19.83
CA PHE A 118 -9.54 8.60 -18.78
C PHE A 118 -10.20 9.35 -17.62
N THR A 119 -10.93 10.43 -17.90
CA THR A 119 -11.61 11.23 -16.87
C THR A 119 -12.66 10.40 -16.13
N TYR A 120 -13.50 9.67 -16.86
CA TYR A 120 -14.56 8.85 -16.27
C TYR A 120 -13.99 7.71 -15.40
N PHE A 121 -13.06 6.93 -15.93
CA PHE A 121 -12.45 5.84 -15.17
C PHE A 121 -11.58 6.34 -14.01
N SER A 122 -10.95 7.51 -14.12
CA SER A 122 -10.19 8.10 -13.00
C SER A 122 -11.12 8.43 -11.83
N LEU A 123 -12.25 9.09 -12.09
CA LEU A 123 -13.24 9.40 -11.06
C LEU A 123 -13.92 8.14 -10.51
N TYR A 124 -14.20 7.16 -11.38
CA TYR A 124 -14.68 5.85 -10.97
C TYR A 124 -13.69 5.16 -10.02
N TYR A 125 -12.39 5.18 -10.35
CA TYR A 125 -11.34 4.61 -9.52
C TYR A 125 -11.26 5.31 -8.16
N VAL A 126 -11.32 6.64 -8.13
CA VAL A 126 -11.38 7.45 -6.89
C VAL A 126 -12.56 7.03 -6.02
N PHE A 127 -13.75 6.84 -6.61
CA PHE A 127 -14.94 6.43 -5.87
C PHE A 127 -14.72 5.09 -5.16
N PHE A 128 -14.21 4.07 -5.85
CA PHE A 128 -13.98 2.75 -5.26
C PHE A 128 -12.79 2.71 -4.29
N ALA A 129 -11.75 3.51 -4.53
CA ALA A 129 -10.63 3.64 -3.61
C ALA A 129 -11.08 4.28 -2.28
N LEU A 130 -11.92 5.32 -2.33
CA LEU A 130 -12.43 6.02 -1.13
C LEU A 130 -13.66 5.36 -0.49
N LEU A 131 -14.33 4.43 -1.16
CA LEU A 131 -15.43 3.68 -0.58
C LEU A 131 -14.89 2.80 0.56
N PRO A 132 -15.29 3.00 1.83
CA PRO A 132 -14.67 2.32 2.95
C PRO A 132 -15.13 0.86 3.05
N MET A 133 -14.39 -0.05 2.41
CA MET A 133 -14.71 -1.47 2.36
C MET A 133 -13.50 -2.35 2.67
N PRO A 134 -13.70 -3.48 3.38
CA PRO A 134 -12.72 -4.54 3.41
C PRO A 134 -12.76 -5.35 2.11
N TYR A 135 -11.59 -5.75 1.63
CA TYR A 135 -11.47 -6.66 0.50
C TYR A 135 -11.42 -8.12 0.97
N PRO A 136 -11.78 -9.10 0.11
CA PRO A 136 -11.76 -10.53 0.45
C PRO A 136 -10.37 -11.07 0.80
N ASP A 137 -9.31 -10.43 0.28
CA ASP A 137 -7.91 -10.68 0.60
C ASP A 137 -7.49 -10.03 1.94
N GLY A 138 -8.46 -9.51 2.70
CA GLY A 138 -8.31 -8.84 3.99
C GLY A 138 -7.52 -7.53 3.95
N ASN A 139 -7.10 -7.06 2.78
CA ASN A 139 -6.69 -5.68 2.62
C ASN A 139 -7.91 -4.76 2.75
N PHE A 140 -7.65 -3.46 2.93
CA PHE A 140 -8.69 -2.44 3.03
C PHE A 140 -8.55 -1.48 1.86
N SER A 141 -9.68 -0.94 1.40
CA SER A 141 -9.63 0.23 0.53
C SER A 141 -8.99 1.41 1.26
N ASP A 142 -8.45 2.37 0.51
CA ASP A 142 -7.86 3.59 1.07
C ASP A 142 -8.85 4.31 1.99
N GLY A 143 -10.09 4.45 1.54
CA GLY A 143 -11.16 5.08 2.30
C GLY A 143 -11.42 4.38 3.63
N LYS A 144 -11.29 3.06 3.68
CA LYS A 144 -11.44 2.30 4.93
C LYS A 144 -10.28 2.58 5.88
N VAL A 145 -9.05 2.65 5.38
CA VAL A 145 -7.88 3.00 6.18
C VAL A 145 -7.98 4.43 6.72
N ILE A 146 -8.31 5.40 5.86
CA ILE A 146 -8.52 6.80 6.22
C ILE A 146 -9.61 6.94 7.29
N LEU A 147 -10.77 6.28 7.09
CA LEU A 147 -11.86 6.31 8.05
C LEU A 147 -11.47 5.73 9.41
N ASP A 148 -10.73 4.63 9.42
CA ASP A 148 -10.26 4.01 10.64
C ASP A 148 -9.22 4.89 11.38
N LEU A 149 -8.34 5.58 10.64
CA LEU A 149 -7.40 6.56 11.19
C LEU A 149 -8.13 7.76 11.82
N ILE A 150 -9.16 8.29 11.16
CA ILE A 150 -9.99 9.39 11.69
C ILE A 150 -10.76 8.94 12.94
N ARG A 151 -11.24 7.70 12.96
CA ARG A 151 -11.97 7.10 14.09
C ARG A 151 -11.06 6.56 15.20
N ASN A 152 -9.75 6.78 15.12
CA ASN A 152 -8.75 6.30 16.08
C ASN A 152 -8.82 4.78 16.33
N ARG A 153 -9.13 4.00 15.29
CA ARG A 153 -9.10 2.54 15.41
C ARG A 153 -7.66 2.05 15.25
N GLU A 154 -7.15 1.36 16.27
CA GLU A 154 -5.77 0.80 16.29
C GLU A 154 -5.52 -0.32 15.26
N ARG A 155 -6.55 -0.79 14.56
CA ARG A 155 -6.51 -2.03 13.76
C ARG A 155 -5.76 -1.91 12.42
N THR A 156 -5.38 -0.71 11.99
CA THR A 156 -4.85 -0.45 10.63
C THR A 156 -3.36 -0.19 10.55
N VAL A 157 -2.67 0.04 11.67
CA VAL A 157 -1.22 0.23 11.67
C VAL A 157 -0.55 -1.13 11.76
N GLU A 158 0.39 -1.42 10.86
CA GLU A 158 1.25 -2.60 10.92
C GLU A 158 1.96 -2.65 12.28
N LYS A 159 1.77 -3.73 13.03
CA LYS A 159 2.37 -3.90 14.36
C LYS A 159 3.74 -4.54 14.22
N ILE A 160 4.79 -3.80 14.54
CA ILE A 160 6.17 -4.29 14.47
C ILE A 160 6.58 -4.85 15.83
N TYR A 161 7.01 -6.10 15.88
CA TYR A 161 7.57 -6.72 17.07
C TYR A 161 9.08 -6.86 16.92
N TYR A 162 9.80 -6.76 18.02
CA TYR A 162 11.25 -6.82 18.04
C TYR A 162 11.73 -7.99 18.88
N VAL A 163 12.78 -8.66 18.42
CA VAL A 163 13.54 -9.62 19.22
C VAL A 163 14.98 -9.11 19.29
N HIS A 164 15.47 -8.87 20.49
CA HIS A 164 16.85 -8.44 20.67
C HIS A 164 17.48 -9.09 21.89
N TRP A 165 18.81 -9.15 21.89
CA TRP A 165 19.59 -9.54 23.06
C TRP A 165 19.75 -8.35 23.99
N ASN A 166 19.55 -8.56 25.29
CA ASN A 166 19.82 -7.59 26.34
C ASN A 166 21.13 -7.97 27.05
N GLU A 167 22.18 -7.17 26.85
CA GLU A 167 23.51 -7.43 27.41
C GLU A 167 23.55 -7.30 28.94
N GLU A 168 22.79 -6.36 29.52
CA GLU A 168 22.78 -6.12 30.96
C GLU A 168 22.10 -7.28 31.73
N LYS A 169 21.03 -7.81 31.15
CA LYS A 169 20.23 -8.89 31.76
C LYS A 169 20.60 -10.28 31.25
N THR A 170 21.51 -10.37 30.28
CA THR A 170 21.95 -11.63 29.65
C THR A 170 20.80 -12.51 29.16
N GLN A 171 19.82 -11.91 28.48
CA GLN A 171 18.62 -12.61 28.01
C GLN A 171 18.10 -12.02 26.69
N TRP A 172 17.36 -12.82 25.93
CA TRP A 172 16.59 -12.39 24.77
C TRP A 172 15.27 -11.77 25.21
N GLU A 173 14.94 -10.60 24.70
CA GLU A 173 13.70 -9.89 24.98
C GLU A 173 12.83 -9.81 23.72
N VAL A 174 11.55 -10.17 23.85
CA VAL A 174 10.52 -9.96 22.84
C VAL A 174 9.78 -8.68 23.20
N LEU A 175 9.84 -7.68 22.34
CA LEU A 175 9.16 -6.40 22.53
C LEU A 175 7.96 -6.28 21.59
N ASN A 176 6.90 -5.64 22.09
CA ASN A 176 5.72 -5.30 21.29
C ASN A 176 5.96 -4.05 20.42
N TYR A 177 4.93 -3.64 19.67
CA TYR A 177 4.93 -2.45 18.82
C TYR A 177 5.07 -1.12 19.57
N SER A 178 4.89 -1.11 20.88
CA SER A 178 5.15 0.01 21.78
C SER A 178 6.53 -0.06 22.44
N ARG A 179 7.38 -1.04 22.06
CA ARG A 179 8.66 -1.37 22.71
C ARG A 179 8.56 -1.77 24.18
N GLU A 180 7.40 -2.27 24.59
CA GLU A 180 7.22 -2.85 25.92
C GLU A 180 7.60 -4.32 25.90
N LEU A 181 8.21 -4.78 26.98
CA LEU A 181 8.57 -6.18 27.14
C LEU A 181 7.32 -7.06 27.15
N VAL A 182 7.21 -7.94 26.17
CA VAL A 182 6.20 -9.01 26.14
C VAL A 182 6.67 -10.14 27.05
N GLU A 183 7.87 -10.65 26.79
CA GLU A 183 8.44 -11.78 27.50
C GLU A 183 9.96 -11.85 27.25
N ALA A 184 10.69 -12.46 28.17
CA ALA A 184 12.13 -12.66 28.08
C ALA A 184 12.51 -14.13 28.19
N PHE A 185 13.55 -14.53 27.47
CA PHE A 185 14.01 -15.92 27.34
C PHE A 185 15.52 -16.00 27.42
N ALA A 186 16.05 -17.10 27.97
CA ALA A 186 17.48 -17.36 27.95
C ALA A 186 17.99 -17.78 26.56
N ASP A 187 17.11 -18.40 25.75
CA ASP A 187 17.43 -18.98 24.44
C ASP A 187 16.80 -18.18 23.29
N GLU A 188 17.55 -18.00 22.21
CA GLU A 188 17.12 -17.23 21.03
C GLU A 188 15.95 -17.90 20.32
N ALA A 189 15.97 -19.23 20.20
CA ALA A 189 14.95 -19.96 19.46
C ALA A 189 13.60 -19.89 20.18
N GLN A 190 13.60 -19.92 21.52
CA GLN A 190 12.40 -19.71 22.32
C GLN A 190 11.84 -18.28 22.16
N ALA A 191 12.70 -17.26 22.19
CA ALA A 191 12.28 -15.88 21.95
C ALA A 191 11.69 -15.69 20.55
N LEU A 192 12.32 -16.26 19.51
CA LEU A 192 11.81 -16.20 18.14
C LEU A 192 10.48 -16.95 18.00
N ALA A 193 10.35 -18.15 18.58
CA ALA A 193 9.09 -18.90 18.55
C ALA A 193 7.94 -18.12 19.19
N LYS A 194 8.21 -17.48 20.34
CA LYS A 194 7.21 -16.62 20.99
C LYS A 194 6.88 -15.40 20.15
N ALA A 195 7.90 -14.75 19.60
CA ALA A 195 7.70 -13.58 18.77
C ALA A 195 6.87 -13.90 17.53
N HIS A 196 7.11 -15.05 16.88
CA HIS A 196 6.29 -15.58 15.80
C HIS A 196 4.84 -15.85 16.23
N GLU A 197 4.61 -16.47 17.40
CA GLU A 197 3.25 -16.70 17.93
C GLU A 197 2.48 -15.38 18.09
N VAL A 198 3.10 -14.37 18.70
CA VAL A 198 2.45 -13.10 19.01
C VAL A 198 2.23 -12.26 17.76
N THR A 199 3.23 -12.20 16.85
CA THR A 199 3.08 -11.52 15.56
C THR A 199 1.99 -12.15 14.71
N GLN A 200 1.95 -13.48 14.59
CA GLN A 200 0.92 -14.18 13.81
C GLN A 200 -0.51 -13.91 14.28
N ARG A 201 -0.72 -13.63 15.57
CA ARG A 201 -2.04 -13.30 16.14
C ARG A 201 -2.46 -11.85 15.93
N THR A 202 -1.53 -10.97 15.55
CA THR A 202 -1.72 -9.51 15.49
C THR A 202 -1.56 -8.93 14.09
N ARG A 203 -1.94 -9.70 13.06
CA ARG A 203 -1.83 -9.29 11.66
C ARG A 203 -2.64 -8.01 11.34
N PRO A 204 -2.14 -7.10 10.48
CA PRO A 204 -0.84 -7.15 9.82
C PRO A 204 0.29 -6.81 10.79
N SER A 205 1.36 -7.60 10.76
CA SER A 205 2.49 -7.44 11.67
C SER A 205 3.81 -7.89 11.04
N ARG A 206 4.91 -7.32 11.53
CA ARG A 206 6.27 -7.69 11.15
C ARG A 206 7.06 -8.09 12.36
N LEU A 207 7.97 -9.04 12.16
CA LEU A 207 8.95 -9.45 13.14
C LEU A 207 10.33 -8.97 12.69
N LEU A 208 10.93 -8.10 13.48
CA LEU A 208 12.31 -7.65 13.31
C LEU A 208 13.18 -8.25 14.41
N ARG A 209 14.42 -8.58 14.05
CA ARG A 209 15.48 -8.97 14.97
C ARG A 209 16.53 -7.88 14.99
N THR A 210 16.84 -7.35 16.17
CA THR A 210 17.93 -6.38 16.33
C THR A 210 19.22 -7.15 16.60
N LYS A 211 20.20 -6.99 15.71
CA LYS A 211 21.56 -7.54 15.87
C LYS A 211 22.56 -6.42 15.59
N ASP A 212 23.50 -6.20 16.52
CA ASP A 212 24.56 -5.18 16.38
C ASP A 212 24.00 -3.77 16.08
N GLY A 213 22.84 -3.43 16.65
CA GLY A 213 22.16 -2.16 16.43
C GLY A 213 21.44 -2.01 15.08
N GLN A 214 21.37 -3.08 14.27
CA GLN A 214 20.62 -3.13 13.01
C GLN A 214 19.39 -4.02 13.14
N ASP A 215 18.26 -3.54 12.62
CA ASP A 215 17.01 -4.29 12.56
C ASP A 215 16.95 -5.10 11.27
N ILE A 216 16.94 -6.43 11.39
CA ILE A 216 16.85 -7.40 10.30
C ILE A 216 15.44 -7.99 10.30
N GLU A 217 14.75 -7.94 9.16
CA GLU A 217 13.42 -8.54 9.04
C GLU A 217 13.51 -10.07 9.07
N VAL A 218 12.79 -10.68 10.02
CA VAL A 218 12.71 -12.14 10.18
C VAL A 218 11.49 -12.70 9.47
N ALA A 219 10.34 -12.04 9.63
CA ALA A 219 9.09 -12.48 9.03
C ALA A 219 8.10 -11.32 8.85
N ASN A 220 7.34 -11.40 7.76
CA ASN A 220 6.20 -10.54 7.48
C ASN A 220 4.92 -11.36 7.56
N TYR A 221 3.98 -10.92 8.39
CA TYR A 221 2.67 -11.53 8.53
C TYR A 221 1.61 -10.62 7.92
N PRO A 222 1.33 -10.77 6.61
CA PRO A 222 0.27 -10.03 5.95
C PRO A 222 -1.08 -10.36 6.58
N ARG A 223 -2.02 -9.43 6.46
CA ARG A 223 -3.34 -9.52 7.10
C ARG A 223 -4.11 -10.78 6.70
N VAL A 224 -3.91 -11.25 5.48
CA VAL A 224 -4.36 -12.57 5.03
C VAL A 224 -3.13 -13.42 4.71
N PRO A 225 -3.06 -14.66 5.24
CA PRO A 225 -2.00 -15.59 4.85
C PRO A 225 -2.09 -15.85 3.34
N LEU A 226 -0.98 -15.59 2.63
CA LEU A 226 -0.77 -16.07 1.27
C LEU A 226 -0.77 -17.61 1.24
#